data_AF-A0A821IXS6-F1
#
_entry.id   AF-A0A821IXS6-F1
#
_cell.length_a   1.000
_cell.length_b   1.000
_cell.length_c   1.000
_cell.angle_alpha   90.00
_cell.angle_beta   90.00
_cell.angle_gamma   90.00
#
_symmetry.space_group_name_H-M   'P 1'
#
loop_
_entity.id
_entity.type
_entity.pdbx_description
1 polymer ?
#
loop_
_entity_poly.entity_id
_entity_poly.type
_entity_poly.pdbx_seq_one_letter_code
_entity_poly.pdbx_strand_id
1 'polypeptide(L)'
;WTQQLHQCCDNTEICCLVCWCCPCTLYKIYDRADEDLLTCCWPMTLWPLRTKIRTLFRIRGSVCGDCLAVYCCPCCAIIQMHRELTQQGL
;
A
#
# COMPACT_ATOMS: atom_id res chain seq x y z
N TRP A 1 -7.24 -3.42 8.01
CA TRP A 1 -7.63 -2.66 6.81
C TRP A 1 -9.08 -2.30 6.94
N THR A 2 -9.41 -1.04 6.70
CA THR A 2 -10.76 -0.47 6.69
C THR A 2 -11.35 -0.50 5.27
N GLN A 3 -10.52 -0.31 4.26
CA GLN A 3 -10.84 -0.46 2.84
C GLN A 3 -10.68 -1.91 2.37
N GLN A 4 -11.43 -2.35 1.36
CA GLN A 4 -11.30 -3.68 0.76
C GLN A 4 -10.26 -3.70 -0.38
N LEU A 5 -9.58 -4.85 -0.57
CA LEU A 5 -8.58 -5.05 -1.64
C LEU A 5 -9.19 -5.01 -3.05
N HIS A 6 -10.42 -5.51 -3.21
CA HIS A 6 -11.08 -5.62 -4.52
C HIS A 6 -11.62 -4.30 -5.08
N GLN A 7 -11.68 -3.23 -4.28
CA GLN A 7 -12.13 -1.90 -4.71
C GLN A 7 -11.03 -1.09 -5.42
N CYS A 8 -10.08 -1.79 -6.04
CA CYS A 8 -8.93 -1.19 -6.68
C CYS A 8 -9.31 -0.44 -7.97
N CYS A 9 -10.31 -0.95 -8.71
CA CYS A 9 -10.80 -0.36 -9.95
C CYS A 9 -11.83 0.78 -9.76
N ASP A 10 -12.19 1.10 -8.52
CA ASP A 10 -13.18 2.15 -8.22
C ASP A 10 -12.59 3.56 -8.44
N ASN A 11 -11.26 3.69 -8.32
CA ASN A 11 -10.53 4.93 -8.57
C ASN A 11 -9.61 4.75 -9.78
N THR A 12 -10.15 4.97 -10.98
CA THR A 12 -9.44 4.83 -12.26
C THR A 12 -8.18 5.69 -12.32
N GLU A 13 -8.18 6.90 -11.73
CA GLU A 13 -6.99 7.77 -11.69
C GLU A 13 -5.83 7.15 -10.91
N ILE A 14 -6.07 6.64 -9.70
CA ILE A 14 -5.02 6.03 -8.87
C ILE A 14 -4.59 4.69 -9.48
N CYS A 15 -5.54 3.93 -10.06
CA CYS A 15 -5.25 2.71 -10.79
C CYS A 15 -4.32 2.97 -11.99
N CYS A 16 -4.63 4.00 -12.79
CA CYS A 16 -3.77 4.43 -13.89
C CYS A 16 -2.43 4.98 -13.40
N LEU A 17 -2.40 5.73 -12.29
CA LEU A 17 -1.17 6.28 -11.73
C LEU A 17 -0.24 5.18 -11.20
N VAL A 18 -0.77 4.15 -10.54
CA VAL A 18 -0.02 2.98 -10.08
C VAL A 18 0.42 2.12 -11.27
N CYS A 19 -0.41 1.98 -12.31
CA CYS A 19 -0.07 1.20 -13.48
C CYS A 19 0.97 1.91 -14.38
N TRP A 20 0.93 3.23 -14.47
CA TRP A 20 1.81 4.06 -15.29
C TRP A 20 3.10 4.46 -14.55
N CYS A 21 3.00 4.80 -13.26
CA CYS A 21 4.13 5.08 -12.39
C CYS A 21 3.94 4.50 -10.98
N CYS A 22 4.04 3.17 -10.89
CA CYS A 22 4.13 2.45 -9.62
C CYS A 22 5.18 3.04 -8.65
N PRO A 23 6.45 3.32 -9.07
CA PRO A 23 7.46 3.85 -8.15
C PRO A 23 7.11 5.24 -7.61
N CYS A 24 6.44 6.11 -8.39
CA CYS A 24 6.02 7.43 -7.92
C CYS A 24 4.98 7.34 -6.80
N THR A 25 4.01 6.44 -6.96
CA THR A 25 2.94 6.25 -5.98
C THR A 25 3.50 5.58 -4.72
N LEU A 26 4.41 4.64 -4.91
CA LEU A 26 5.09 3.97 -3.81
C LEU A 26 5.98 4.95 -3.04
N TYR A 27 6.78 5.77 -3.71
CA TYR A 27 7.58 6.86 -3.11
C TYR A 27 6.72 7.71 -2.15
N LYS A 28 5.54 8.16 -2.60
CA LYS A 28 4.65 8.96 -1.76
C LYS A 28 4.18 8.22 -0.51
N ILE A 29 3.96 6.91 -0.60
CA ILE A 29 3.59 6.09 0.56
C ILE A 29 4.80 5.93 1.50
N TYR A 30 6.00 5.71 0.97
CA TYR A 30 7.24 5.60 1.76
C TYR A 30 7.56 6.90 2.50
N ASP A 31 7.47 8.04 1.79
CA ASP A 31 7.65 9.38 2.36
C ASP A 31 6.66 9.64 3.50
N ARG A 32 5.38 9.27 3.32
CA ARG A 32 4.34 9.38 4.36
C ARG A 32 4.48 8.35 5.49
N ALA A 33 5.15 7.23 5.23
CA ALA A 33 5.38 6.17 6.20
C ALA A 33 6.72 6.34 6.95
N ASP A 34 7.50 7.38 6.63
CA ASP A 34 8.82 7.68 7.21
C ASP A 34 9.84 6.54 7.00
N GLU A 35 9.86 5.94 5.80
CA GLU A 35 10.72 4.79 5.46
C GLU A 35 11.68 5.11 4.30
N ASP A 36 12.91 4.57 4.35
CA ASP A 36 13.98 4.87 3.39
C ASP A 36 13.66 4.42 1.95
N LEU A 37 13.95 5.31 0.99
CA LEU A 37 13.61 5.15 -0.43
C LEU A 37 14.26 3.94 -1.13
N LEU A 38 15.42 3.48 -0.65
CA LEU A 38 16.10 2.28 -1.17
C LEU A 38 15.22 1.02 -1.10
N THR A 39 14.24 1.04 -0.21
CA THR A 39 13.26 -0.03 0.01
C THR A 39 12.20 -0.09 -1.11
N CYS A 40 11.97 1.01 -1.85
CA CYS A 40 10.93 1.13 -2.88
C CYS A 40 11.15 0.24 -4.12
N CYS A 41 12.38 -0.14 -4.43
CA CYS A 41 12.71 -0.86 -5.67
C CYS A 41 12.56 -2.38 -5.55
N TRP A 42 12.23 -2.92 -4.37
CA TRP A 42 12.20 -4.36 -4.14
C TRP A 42 10.80 -4.84 -3.75
N PRO A 43 10.13 -5.72 -4.52
CA PRO A 43 8.75 -6.13 -4.24
C PRO A 43 8.56 -6.82 -2.87
N MET A 44 9.64 -7.38 -2.30
CA MET A 44 9.65 -7.97 -0.95
C MET A 44 9.42 -6.97 0.18
N THR A 45 9.46 -5.66 -0.08
CA THR A 45 9.31 -4.64 0.96
C THR A 45 7.88 -4.08 1.05
N LEU A 46 7.02 -4.47 0.11
CA LEU A 46 5.60 -4.12 0.12
C LEU A 46 4.83 -4.72 1.30
N TRP A 47 5.06 -6.00 1.63
CA TRP A 47 4.37 -6.65 2.75
C TRP A 47 4.82 -6.14 4.13
N PRO A 48 6.11 -5.81 4.40
CA PRO A 48 6.47 -5.18 5.67
C PRO A 48 5.97 -3.74 5.74
N LEU A 49 6.00 -2.96 4.65
CA LEU A 49 5.40 -1.61 4.61
C LEU A 49 3.90 -1.66 4.94
N ARG A 50 3.18 -2.59 4.32
CA ARG A 50 1.77 -2.86 4.61
C ARG A 50 1.54 -3.20 6.09
N THR A 51 2.39 -4.06 6.64
CA THR A 51 2.35 -4.43 8.07
C THR A 51 2.60 -3.21 8.96
N LYS A 52 3.58 -2.37 8.62
CA LYS A 52 3.92 -1.13 9.34
C LYS A 52 2.73 -0.17 9.36
N ILE A 53 2.16 0.16 8.21
CA ILE A 53 0.96 1.01 8.09
C ILE A 53 -0.19 0.45 8.93
N ARG A 54 -0.41 -0.87 8.87
CA ARG A 54 -1.42 -1.54 9.71
C ARG A 54 -1.14 -1.38 11.20
N THR A 55 0.11 -1.49 11.63
CA THR A 55 0.50 -1.30 13.04
C THR A 55 0.37 0.15 13.49
N LEU A 56 0.72 1.12 12.63
CA LEU A 56 0.57 2.55 12.88
C LEU A 56 -0.89 2.91 13.17
N PHE A 57 -1.82 2.37 12.36
CA PHE A 57 -3.26 2.59 12.53
C PHE A 57 -3.95 1.58 13.46
N ARG A 58 -3.19 0.74 14.19
CA ARG A 58 -3.69 -0.29 15.12
C ARG A 58 -4.78 -1.20 14.54
N ILE A 59 -4.70 -1.52 13.26
CA ILE A 59 -5.75 -2.34 12.61
C ILE A 59 -5.46 -3.83 12.81
N ARG A 60 -6.47 -4.58 13.24
CA ARG A 60 -6.37 -6.05 13.44
C ARG A 60 -6.09 -6.75 12.10
N GLY A 61 -5.15 -7.68 12.10
CA GLY A 61 -4.73 -8.44 10.93
C GLY A 61 -3.54 -9.35 11.22
N SER A 62 -3.14 -10.14 10.23
CA SER A 62 -2.01 -11.06 10.31
C SER A 62 -0.97 -10.74 9.24
N VAL A 63 0.30 -10.99 9.56
CA VAL A 63 1.41 -10.82 8.61
C VAL A 63 1.25 -11.73 7.39
N CYS A 64 0.77 -12.97 7.60
CA CYS A 64 0.45 -13.88 6.50
C CYS A 64 -0.65 -13.31 5.58
N GLY A 65 -1.67 -12.65 6.12
CA GLY A 65 -2.69 -11.99 5.32
C GLY A 65 -2.14 -10.81 4.52
N ASP A 66 -1.21 -10.05 5.11
CA ASP A 66 -0.53 -8.94 4.41
C ASP A 66 0.38 -9.45 3.29
N CYS A 67 1.09 -10.57 3.49
CA CYS A 67 1.90 -11.23 2.46
C CYS A 67 1.03 -11.76 1.32
N LEU A 68 -0.07 -12.47 1.64
CA LEU A 68 -0.99 -13.02 0.64
C LEU A 68 -1.65 -11.91 -0.19
N ALA A 69 -2.00 -10.78 0.44
CA ALA A 69 -2.57 -9.63 -0.27
C ALA A 69 -1.61 -9.03 -1.29
N VAL A 70 -0.33 -8.87 -0.92
CA VAL A 70 0.72 -8.37 -1.82
C VAL A 70 1.03 -9.37 -2.91
N TYR A 71 1.06 -10.67 -2.60
CA TYR A 71 1.31 -11.74 -3.57
C TYR A 71 0.17 -11.87 -4.59
N CYS A 72 -1.08 -11.77 -4.14
CA CYS A 72 -2.26 -11.90 -5.00
C CYS A 72 -2.45 -10.71 -5.94
N CYS A 73 -2.31 -9.48 -5.42
CA CYS A 73 -2.40 -8.27 -6.23
C CYS A 73 -1.60 -7.13 -5.57
N PRO A 74 -0.32 -6.92 -5.95
CA PRO A 74 0.51 -5.88 -5.34
C PRO A 74 -0.04 -4.47 -5.63
N CYS A 75 -0.57 -4.23 -6.83
CA CYS A 75 -1.19 -2.94 -7.19
C CYS A 75 -2.39 -2.61 -6.28
N CYS A 76 -3.24 -3.60 -6.03
CA CYS A 76 -4.38 -3.46 -5.13
C CYS A 76 -3.95 -3.18 -3.71
N ALA A 77 -2.88 -3.84 -3.24
CA ALA A 77 -2.30 -3.56 -1.94
C ALA A 77 -1.77 -2.13 -1.84
N ILE A 78 -1.08 -1.62 -2.88
CA ILE A 78 -0.56 -0.24 -2.93
C ILE A 78 -1.69 0.78 -2.89
N ILE A 79 -2.74 0.57 -3.70
CA ILE A 79 -3.88 1.49 -3.78
C ILE A 79 -4.64 1.51 -2.45
N GLN A 80 -4.81 0.36 -1.82
CA GLN A 80 -5.39 0.27 -0.49
C GLN A 80 -4.57 1.05 0.54
N MET A 81 -3.24 0.91 0.55
CA MET A 81 -2.37 1.67 1.44
C MET A 81 -2.45 3.18 1.20
N HIS A 82 -2.43 3.62 -0.06
CA HIS A 82 -2.57 5.03 -0.42
C HIS A 82 -3.90 5.63 0.04
N ARG A 83 -5.01 4.90 -0.15
CA ARG A 83 -6.35 5.33 0.27
C ARG A 83 -6.45 5.43 1.79
N GLU A 84 -5.87 4.47 2.52
CA GLU A 84 -5.87 4.50 3.98
C GLU A 84 -5.07 5.68 4.52
N LEU A 85 -3.86 5.93 4.00
CA LEU A 85 -3.08 7.11 4.39
C LEU A 85 -3.86 8.41 4.10
N THR A 86 -4.42 8.52 2.90
CA THR A 86 -5.21 9.70 2.50
C THR A 86 -6.46 9.89 3.37
N GLN A 87 -7.15 8.79 3.72
CA GLN A 87 -8.33 8.83 4.60
C GLN A 87 -7.96 9.23 6.03
N GLN A 88 -6.77 8.86 6.49
CA GLN A 88 -6.26 9.20 7.83
C GLN A 88 -5.58 10.58 7.86
N GLY A 89 -5.54 11.31 6.74
CA GLY A 89 -5.00 12.67 6.64
C GLY A 89 -3.47 12.75 6.54
N LEU A 90 -2.82 11.66 6.13
CA LEU A 90 -1.37 11.55 5.89
C LEU A 90 -1.04 11.53 4.39
#